data_AF-A0A368XVN2-F1
#
_entry.id   AF-A0A368XVN2-F1
#
_cell.length_a   1.000
_cell.length_b   1.000
_cell.length_c   1.000
_cell.angle_alpha   90.00
_cell.angle_beta   90.00
_cell.angle_gamma   90.00
#
_symmetry.space_group_name_H-M   'P 1'
#
loop_
_entity.id
_entity.type
_entity.pdbx_description
1 polymer ?
#
loop_
_entity_poly.entity_id
_entity_poly.type
_entity_poly.pdbx_seq_one_letter_code
_entity_poly.pdbx_strand_id
1 'polypeptide(L)' 'MLNEREKKWGIIIAIIIFLGYLLPYTLLREVTAWYGSFLLWAILGIIIIWANIKLTQGWGEEE' A
#
# COMPACT_ATOMS: atom_id res chain seq x y z
N MET A 1 -8.62 -1.29 21.77
CA MET A 1 -7.15 -1.28 21.50
C MET A 1 -6.97 -2.03 20.20
N LEU A 2 -6.29 -1.45 19.20
CA LEU A 2 -6.01 -2.15 17.95
C LEU A 2 -5.21 -3.42 18.25
N ASN A 3 -5.62 -4.53 17.67
CA ASN A 3 -4.95 -5.80 17.81
C ASN A 3 -3.55 -5.71 17.16
N GLU A 4 -2.56 -6.47 17.65
CA GLU A 4 -1.16 -6.39 17.15
C GLU A 4 -1.08 -6.66 15.63
N ARG A 5 -1.96 -7.51 15.11
CA ARG A 5 -2.13 -7.77 13.67
C ARG A 5 -2.59 -6.53 12.90
N GLU A 6 -3.59 -5.82 13.41
CA GLU A 6 -4.16 -4.64 12.76
C GLU A 6 -3.15 -3.49 12.75
N LYS A 7 -2.44 -3.31 13.86
CA LYS A 7 -1.35 -2.35 13.97
C LYS A 7 -0.24 -2.63 12.96
N LYS A 8 0.15 -3.90 12.80
CA LYS A 8 1.14 -4.33 11.81
C LYS A 8 0.68 -4.03 10.38
N TRP A 9 -0.55 -4.38 10.02
CA TRP A 9 -1.10 -4.10 8.69
C TRP A 9 -1.26 -2.60 8.43
N GLY A 10 -1.68 -1.82 9.42
CA GLY A 10 -1.75 -0.36 9.33
C GLY A 10 -0.38 0.28 9.06
N ILE A 11 0.68 -0.19 9.74
CA ILE A 11 2.05 0.26 9.49
C ILE A 11 2.51 -0.11 8.07
N ILE A 12 2.21 -1.33 7.61
CA ILE A 12 2.54 -1.77 6.24
C ILE A 12 1.87 -0.87 5.20
N ILE A 13 0.59 -0.56 5.37
CA ILE A 13 -0.15 0.35 4.48
C ILE A 13 0.49 1.74 4.48
N ALA A 14 0.84 2.28 5.65
CA ALA A 14 1.49 3.59 5.76
C ALA A 14 2.84 3.62 5.02
N ILE A 15 3.65 2.57 5.13
CA ILE A 15 4.93 2.44 4.41
C ILE A 15 4.70 2.40 2.89
N ILE A 16 3.69 1.64 2.42
CA ILE A 16 3.38 1.54 0.99
C ILE A 16 2.91 2.89 0.43
N ILE A 17 2.07 3.62 1.16
CA ILE A 17 1.65 4.98 0.78
C ILE A 17 2.86 5.91 0.70
N PHE A 18 3.77 5.83 1.68
CA PHE A 18 5.00 6.61 1.66
C PHE A 18 5.88 6.27 0.47
N LEU A 19 6.02 4.99 0.11
CA LEU A 19 6.72 4.56 -1.10
C LEU A 19 6.05 5.04 -2.38
N GLY A 20 4.72 5.11 -2.42
CA GLY A 20 3.97 5.72 -3.53
C GLY A 20 4.31 7.19 -3.74
N TYR A 21 4.72 7.90 -2.68
CA TYR A 21 5.27 9.25 -2.77
C TYR A 21 6.78 9.30 -2.98
N LEU A 22 7.54 8.32 -2.51
CA LEU A 22 8.99 8.39 -2.60
C LEU A 22 9.47 7.97 -4.00
N LEU A 23 8.98 6.83 -4.49
CA LEU A 23 9.45 6.19 -5.72
C LEU A 23 9.31 7.07 -6.98
N PRO A 24 8.16 7.73 -7.25
CA PRO A 24 8.03 8.59 -8.44
C PRO A 24 8.95 9.81 -8.41
N TYR A 25 9.20 10.38 -7.22
CA TYR A 25 9.94 11.63 -7.08
C TYR A 25 11.45 11.43 -6.82
N THR A 26 11.88 10.19 -6.56
CA THR A 26 13.30 9.85 -6.33
C THR A 26 13.85 8.92 -7.41
N LEU A 27 13.46 7.64 -7.39
CA LEU A 27 14.05 6.60 -8.24
C LEU A 27 13.54 6.64 -9.68
N LEU A 28 12.28 6.97 -9.89
CA LEU A 28 11.67 7.08 -11.22
C LEU A 28 11.78 8.49 -11.80
N ARG A 29 12.49 9.41 -11.14
CA ARG A 29 12.60 10.81 -11.56
C ARG A 29 13.17 10.97 -12.97
N GLU A 30 14.12 10.12 -13.37
CA GLU A 30 14.71 10.14 -14.71
C GLU A 30 13.95 9.26 -15.71
N VAL A 31 13.01 8.44 -15.23
CA VAL A 31 12.17 7.59 -16.05
C VAL A 31 10.99 8.45 -16.54
N THR A 32 11.24 9.23 -17.58
CA THR A 32 10.22 10.02 -18.30
C THR A 32 9.17 9.17 -19.03
N ALA A 33 9.32 7.84 -18.97
CA ALA A 33 8.41 6.85 -19.50
C ALA A 33 7.15 6.68 -18.62
N TRP A 34 6.01 7.19 -19.10
CA TRP A 34 4.69 7.10 -18.47
C TRP A 34 4.27 5.65 -18.11
N TYR A 35 4.69 4.66 -18.91
CA TYR A 35 4.41 3.24 -18.70
C TYR A 35 5.09 2.66 -17.45
N GLY A 36 6.32 3.09 -17.13
CA GLY A 36 7.04 2.64 -15.93
C GLY A 36 6.38 3.15 -14.66
N SER A 37 5.91 4.41 -14.69
CA SER A 37 5.12 4.98 -13.61
C SER A 37 3.76 4.27 -13.47
N PHE A 38 3.01 4.09 -14.56
CA PHE A 38 1.71 3.42 -14.49
C PHE A 38 1.77 2.00 -13.88
N LEU A 39 2.76 1.20 -14.29
CA LEU A 39 2.94 -0.17 -13.77
C LEU A 39 3.27 -0.18 -12.28
N LEU A 40 4.13 0.74 -11.80
CA LEU A 40 4.46 0.87 -10.39
C LEU A 40 3.23 1.25 -9.55
N TRP A 41 2.47 2.25 -10.00
CA TRP A 41 1.27 2.70 -9.30
C TRP A 41 0.18 1.61 -9.29
N ALA A 42 0.03 0.85 -10.37
CA ALA A 42 -0.89 -0.28 -10.43
C ALA A 42 -0.52 -1.38 -9.41
N ILE A 43 0.76 -1.75 -9.34
CA ILE A 43 1.24 -2.75 -8.36
C ILE A 43 1.02 -2.26 -6.93
N LEU A 44 1.42 -1.03 -6.61
CA LEU A 44 1.22 -0.45 -5.28
C LEU A 44 -0.28 -0.42 -4.90
N GLY A 45 -1.15 -0.05 -5.84
CA GLY A 45 -2.60 -0.07 -5.63
C GLY A 45 -3.13 -1.46 -5.32
N ILE A 46 -2.72 -2.48 -6.08
CA ILE A 46 -3.10 -3.88 -5.83
C ILE A 46 -2.65 -4.33 -4.44
N ILE A 47 -1.42 -4.01 -4.03
CA ILE A 47 -0.89 -4.36 -2.72
C ILE A 47 -1.69 -3.66 -1.61
N ILE A 48 -2.06 -2.38 -1.77
CA ILE A 48 -2.90 -1.65 -0.81
C ILE A 48 -4.28 -2.30 -0.67
N ILE A 49 -4.92 -2.67 -1.78
CA ILE A 49 -6.23 -3.33 -1.75
C ILE A 49 -6.12 -4.65 -0.99
N TRP A 50 -5.11 -5.46 -1.28
CA TRP A 50 -4.90 -6.74 -0.61
C TRP A 50 -4.60 -6.59 0.88
N ALA A 51 -3.77 -5.61 1.25
CA ALA A 51 -3.49 -5.28 2.64
C ALA A 51 -4.74 -4.81 3.39
N ASN A 52 -5.61 -4.02 2.75
CA ASN A 52 -6.88 -3.61 3.33
C ASN A 52 -7.82 -4.79 3.55
N ILE A 53 -7.95 -5.71 2.59
CA ILE A 53 -8.74 -6.94 2.77
C ILE A 53 -8.21 -7.72 3.98
N LYS A 54 -6.89 -7.84 4.15
CA LYS A 54 -6.30 -8.53 5.29
C LYS A 54 -6.50 -7.81 6.62
N LEU A 55 -6.56 -6.48 6.59
CA LEU A 55 -6.84 -5.66 7.76
C LEU A 55 -8.30 -5.77 8.19
N THR A 56 -9.24 -5.79 7.25
CA THR A 56 -10.68 -5.82 7.50
C THR A 56 -11.26 -7.23 7.65
N GLN A 57 -10.50 -8.27 7.25
CA GLN A 57 -10.83 -9.67 7.52
C GLN A 57 -10.92 -9.90 9.03
N GLY A 58 -12.14 -10.22 9.51
CA GLY A 58 -12.44 -10.47 10.92
C GLY A 58 -13.16 -9.33 11.63
N TRP A 59 -13.32 -8.15 11.01
CA TRP A 59 -14.12 -7.06 11.59
C TRP A 59 -15.63 -7.37 11.62
N GLY A 60 -16.11 -8.28 10.77
CA GLY A 60 -17.52 -8.67 10.70
C GLY A 60 -17.87 -9.96 11.43
N GLU A 61 -16.91 -10.60 12.10
CA GLU A 61 -17.13 -11.85 12.87
C GLU A 61 -17.35 -11.59 14.38
N GLU A 62 -17.44 -10.32 14.78
CA GLU A 62 -17.76 -9.90 16.16
C GLU A 62 -19.26 -9.51 16.36
N GLU A 63 -20.17 -9.98 15.49
CA GLU A 63 -21.63 -9.92 15.73
C GLU A 63 -22.23 -11.30 15.99
#